data_AF-A0A2N5XVE9-F1
#
_entry.id   AF-A0A2N5XVE9-F1
#
_cell.length_a   1.000
_cell.length_b   1.000
_cell.length_c   1.000
_cell.angle_alpha   90.00
_cell.angle_beta   90.00
_cell.angle_gamma   90.00
#
_symmetry.space_group_name_H-M   'P 1'
#
loop_
_entity.id
_entity.type
_entity.pdbx_description
1 polymer ?
#
loop_
_entity_poly.entity_id
_entity_poly.type
_entity_poly.pdbx_seq_one_letter_code
_entity_poly.pdbx_strand_id
1 'polypeptide(L)' 'MSNFNFDDSNRFLENCTAFVEHVKDIDPEMAAILEANWDKLLAVVSDGERDTRSRTAFNEAIVAAIDDLLVPDTEAEGE' A
#
# COMPACT_ATOMS: atom_id res chain seq x y z
N MET A 1 -17.70 -8.47 -7.58
CA MET A 1 -16.48 -7.66 -7.39
C MET A 1 -16.95 -6.22 -7.32
N SER A 2 -16.77 -5.57 -6.17
CA SER A 2 -17.18 -4.17 -6.00
C SER A 2 -16.15 -3.28 -6.69
N ASN A 3 -16.61 -2.37 -7.55
CA ASN A 3 -15.72 -1.38 -8.16
C ASN A 3 -15.54 -0.24 -7.17
N PHE A 4 -14.36 -0.13 -6.57
CA PHE A 4 -13.99 1.05 -5.80
C PHE A 4 -13.80 2.26 -6.74
N ASN A 5 -14.33 3.40 -6.32
CA ASN A 5 -14.14 4.68 -7.00
C ASN A 5 -13.62 5.69 -5.98
N PHE A 6 -12.61 6.46 -6.38
CA PHE A 6 -12.20 7.62 -5.61
C PHE A 6 -13.27 8.70 -5.69
N ASP A 7 -13.47 9.42 -4.59
CA ASP A 7 -14.40 10.55 -4.51
C ASP A 7 -13.60 11.85 -4.60
N ASP A 8 -13.86 12.66 -5.62
CA ASP A 8 -13.19 13.95 -5.82
C ASP A 8 -13.51 14.97 -4.71
N SER A 9 -14.58 14.74 -3.93
CA SER A 9 -14.91 15.54 -2.75
C SER A 9 -14.07 15.18 -1.51
N ASN A 10 -13.45 14.00 -1.51
CA ASN A 10 -12.59 13.54 -0.42
C ASN A 10 -11.17 14.09 -0.56
N ARG A 11 -10.54 14.35 0.58
CA ARG A 11 -9.10 14.65 0.65
C ARG A 11 -8.29 13.39 0.29
N PHE A 12 -7.03 13.59 -0.09
CA PHE A 12 -6.11 12.50 -0.41
C PHE A 12 -6.10 11.41 0.68
N LEU A 13 -5.95 11.81 1.94
CA LEU A 13 -5.95 10.89 3.09
C LEU A 13 -7.25 10.07 3.21
N GLU A 14 -8.40 10.71 2.99
CA GLU A 14 -9.72 10.06 3.07
C GLU A 14 -9.88 9.03 1.95
N ASN A 15 -9.49 9.39 0.73
CA ASN A 15 -9.49 8.50 -0.42
C ASN A 15 -8.53 7.31 -0.27
N CYS A 16 -7.33 7.54 0.28
CA CYS A 16 -6.41 6.46 0.57
C CYS A 16 -6.98 5.53 1.65
N THR A 17 -7.61 6.07 2.69
CA THR A 17 -8.14 5.25 3.81
C THR A 17 -9.27 4.37 3.31
N ALA A 18 -10.22 4.95 2.57
CA ALA A 18 -11.32 4.22 1.96
C ALA A 18 -10.82 3.14 0.97
N PHE A 19 -9.74 3.42 0.24
CA PHE A 19 -9.12 2.44 -0.65
C PHE A 19 -8.53 1.26 0.13
N VAL A 20 -7.78 1.50 1.21
CA VAL A 20 -7.21 0.42 2.02
C VAL A 20 -8.29 -0.43 2.70
N GLU A 21 -9.34 0.20 3.23
CA GLU A 21 -10.50 -0.53 3.78
C GLU A 21 -11.16 -1.41 2.72
N HIS A 22 -11.31 -0.91 1.49
CA HIS A 22 -11.84 -1.69 0.39
C HIS A 22 -10.93 -2.85 -0.01
N VAL A 23 -9.61 -2.63 -0.06
CA VAL A 23 -8.63 -3.67 -0.38
C VAL A 23 -8.68 -4.77 0.68
N LYS A 24 -8.89 -4.44 1.96
CA LYS A 24 -8.98 -5.41 3.05
C LYS A 24 -10.07 -6.47 2.86
N ASP A 25 -11.17 -6.12 2.21
CA ASP A 25 -12.27 -7.04 1.91
C ASP A 25 -11.96 -7.97 0.71
N ILE A 26 -10.98 -7.61 -0.12
CA ILE A 26 -10.61 -8.33 -1.35
C ILE A 26 -9.33 -9.15 -1.15
N ASP A 27 -8.33 -8.53 -0.56
CA ASP A 27 -6.98 -9.03 -0.36
C ASP A 27 -6.42 -8.48 0.96
N PRO A 28 -6.63 -9.19 2.09
CA PRO A 28 -6.14 -8.77 3.39
C PRO A 28 -4.62 -8.67 3.48
N GLU A 29 -3.88 -9.46 2.70
CA GLU A 29 -2.41 -9.45 2.69
C GLU A 29 -1.90 -8.17 2.01
N MET A 30 -2.49 -7.80 0.87
CA MET A 30 -2.19 -6.53 0.22
C MET A 30 -2.58 -5.33 1.09
N ALA A 31 -3.72 -5.40 1.80
CA ALA A 31 -4.10 -4.36 2.75
C ALA A 31 -3.05 -4.20 3.86
N ALA A 32 -2.54 -5.31 4.41
CA ALA A 32 -1.48 -5.26 5.42
C ALA A 32 -0.18 -4.62 4.89
N ILE A 33 0.21 -4.91 3.64
CA ILE A 33 1.37 -4.27 2.99
C ILE A 33 1.16 -2.75 2.86
N LEU A 34 -0.04 -2.32 2.45
CA LEU A 34 -0.39 -0.90 2.30
C LEU A 34 -0.43 -0.18 3.66
N GLU A 35 -1.01 -0.82 4.69
CA GLU A 35 -1.03 -0.30 6.07
C GLU A 35 0.41 -0.18 6.64
N ALA A 36 1.27 -1.16 6.41
CA ALA A 36 2.66 -1.14 6.87
C ALA A 36 3.52 -0.04 6.19
N ASN A 37 3.15 0.35 4.97
CA ASN A 37 3.85 1.40 4.20
C ASN A 37 3.08 2.72 4.15
N TRP A 38 2.10 2.90 5.04
CA TRP A 38 1.18 4.03 5.03
C TRP A 38 1.87 5.39 5.08
N ASP A 39 2.85 5.56 5.97
CA ASP A 39 3.59 6.81 6.10
C ASP A 39 4.33 7.20 4.81
N LYS A 40 4.84 6.20 4.08
CA LYS A 40 5.50 6.42 2.78
C LYS A 40 4.48 6.84 1.71
N LEU A 41 3.27 6.28 1.74
CA LEU A 41 2.18 6.69 0.85
C LEU A 41 1.74 8.13 1.12
N LEU A 42 1.61 8.52 2.40
CA LEU A 42 1.27 9.89 2.77
C LEU A 42 2.36 10.88 2.34
N ALA A 43 3.63 10.49 2.42
CA ALA A 43 4.75 11.32 1.97
C ALA A 43 4.78 11.55 0.44
N VAL A 44 4.02 10.78 -0.37
CA VAL A 44 3.91 10.98 -1.82
C VAL A 44 3.25 12.32 -2.15
N VAL A 45 2.32 12.77 -1.31
CA VAL A 45 1.64 14.06 -1.48
C VAL A 45 1.87 14.90 -0.23
N SER A 46 2.83 15.82 -0.32
CA SER A 46 3.09 16.82 0.74
C SER A 46 2.71 18.20 0.23
N ASP A 47 1.97 18.96 1.04
CA ASP A 47 1.57 20.34 0.73
C ASP A 47 0.84 20.52 -0.62
N GLY A 48 0.15 19.46 -1.08
CA GLY A 48 -0.56 19.44 -2.37
C GLY A 48 0.33 19.19 -3.58
N GLU A 49 1.64 19.00 -3.39
CA GLU A 49 2.59 18.65 -4.44
C GLU A 49 2.95 17.16 -4.39
N ARG A 50 3.22 16.59 -5.57
CA ARG A 50 3.65 15.20 -5.70
C ARG A 50 5.17 15.12 -5.53
N ASP A 51 5.63 14.46 -4.47
CA ASP A 51 7.04 14.16 -4.28
C ASP A 51 7.40 12.88 -5.06
N THR A 52 8.17 13.06 -6.13
CA THR A 52 8.61 11.96 -6.98
C THR A 52 9.58 11.02 -6.27
N ARG A 53 10.39 11.51 -5.33
CA ARG A 53 11.31 10.69 -4.55
C ARG A 53 10.54 9.83 -3.55
N SER A 54 9.59 10.42 -2.83
CA SER A 54 8.72 9.67 -1.92
C SER A 54 7.88 8.64 -2.66
N ARG A 55 7.40 8.96 -3.88
CA ARG A 55 6.72 7.98 -4.75
C ARG A 55 7.62 6.78 -5.08
N THR A 56 8.88 7.03 -5.46
CA THR A 56 9.83 5.95 -5.74
C THR A 56 10.07 5.10 -4.50
N ALA A 57 10.31 5.73 -3.34
CA ALA A 57 10.53 5.01 -2.08
C ALA A 57 9.31 4.18 -1.64
N PHE A 58 8.10 4.69 -1.84
CA PHE A 58 6.87 3.93 -1.61
C PHE A 58 6.81 2.70 -2.53
N ASN A 59 6.99 2.89 -3.84
CA ASN A 59 6.93 1.79 -4.81
C ASN A 59 7.99 0.72 -4.53
N GLU A 60 9.24 1.11 -4.23
CA GLU A 60 10.31 0.17 -3.85
C GLU A 60 9.94 -0.65 -2.62
N ALA A 61 9.32 -0.03 -1.61
CA ALA A 61 8.91 -0.72 -0.41
C ALA A 61 7.74 -1.69 -0.64
N ILE A 62 6.80 -1.35 -1.54
CA ILE A 62 5.72 -2.26 -1.94
C ILE A 62 6.29 -3.46 -2.68
N VAL A 63 7.20 -3.24 -3.63
CA VAL A 63 7.85 -4.34 -4.37
C VAL A 63 8.59 -5.27 -3.42
N ALA A 64 9.41 -4.73 -2.52
CA ALA A 64 10.12 -5.54 -1.52
C ALA A 64 9.17 -6.36 -0.64
N ALA A 65 8.06 -5.76 -0.18
CA ALA A 65 7.08 -6.47 0.65
C ALA A 65 6.36 -7.60 -0.12
N ILE A 66 6.07 -7.39 -1.41
CA ILE A 66 5.49 -8.44 -2.26
C ILE A 66 6.51 -9.55 -2.51
N ASP A 67 7.76 -9.19 -2.79
CA ASP A 67 8.84 -10.17 -3.00
C ASP A 67 9.05 -11.03 -1.74
N ASP A 68 9.02 -10.43 -0.55
CA ASP A 68 9.12 -11.14 0.74
C ASP A 68 7.97 -12.14 0.95
N LEU A 69 6.75 -11.84 0.48
CA LEU A 69 5.62 -12.79 0.51
C LEU A 69 5.78 -13.94 -0.49
N LEU A 70 6.52 -13.73 -1.58
CA LEU A 70 6.74 -14.72 -2.62
C LEU A 70 7.92 -15.65 -2.33
N VAL A 71 8.76 -15.33 -1.35
CA VAL A 71 9.77 -16.27 -0.84
C VAL A 71 9.01 -17.43 -0.18
N PRO A 72 9.06 -18.65 -0.75
CA PRO A 72 8.43 -19.79 -0.11
C PRO A 72 9.06 -19.96 1.29
N ASP A 73 8.26 -20.40 2.26
CA ASP A 73 8.66 -20.79 3.63
C ASP A 73 9.71 -21.93 3.69
N THR A 74 10.54 -22.09 2.66
CA THR A 74 11.59 -23.09 2.51
C THR A 74 12.76 -22.98 3.49
N GLU A 75 12.70 -22.11 4.50
CA GLU A 75 13.70 -22.05 5.58
C GLU A 75 13.14 -22.36 6.98
N ALA A 76 11.95 -22.99 7.09
CA ALA A 76 11.42 -23.44 8.39
C ALA A 76 11.60 -24.95 8.70
N GLU A 77 12.09 -25.76 7.75
CA GLU A 77 12.39 -27.19 7.99
C GLU A 77 13.76 -27.56 7.41
N GLY A 78 14.83 -27.15 8.08
CA GLY A 78 16.20 -27.47 7.72
C GLY A 78 17.13 -27.48 8.93
N GLU A 79 17.27 -28.67 9.52
CA GLU A 79 18.16 -29.12 10.62
C GLU A 79 17.69 -28.96 12.08
#